data_AF-A0A955D3G1-F1
#
_entry.id   AF-A0A955D3G1-F1
#
_cell.length_a   1.000
_cell.length_b   1.000
_cell.length_c   1.000
_cell.angle_alpha   90.00
_cell.angle_beta   90.00
_cell.angle_gamma   90.00
#
_symmetry.space_group_name_H-M   'P 1'
#
loop_
_entity.id
_entity.type
_entity.pdbx_description
1 polymer ?
#
loop_
_entity_poly.entity_id
_entity_poly.type
_entity_poly.pdbx_seq_one_letter_code
_entity_poly.pdbx_strand_id
1 'polypeptide(L)'
;MNDPSANHPSVRSPSLRRRARAAGAAWTAAHGARAGVHLLLAVILLVLPLATRTVAADDDGDNPFRTPKPKQKPSAPAARPGSAPRSSGPPVRPGPNQEMPQPRRIDGGNGWSIVLGTFTGPDHVQTATVTRDRLAQRMPEFRDAYVRSNAHGSAVLWGRFSGPEDPNAKRELDRIQGLVFQNARPFARAMLTRFETTASAPSGPNDLRNLRRQYPKVDPLYTLQVAVWADFDGTVALDSIRRSAETFAMQLRSQGYPAYYHHDDDLKMSVVTIGAFDHTAYDPKSTLFSPELEALFRKFPKHLVNGQPMMLKTNPRDPNSTEYPQPCTLMLVPN
;
A
#
# COMPACT_ATOMS: atom_id res chain seq x y z
N MET A 1 -53.93 -10.53 -33.24
CA MET A 1 -52.72 -11.12 -32.62
C MET A 1 -51.63 -10.08 -32.77
N ASN A 2 -51.37 -9.32 -31.70
CA ASN A 2 -50.41 -8.22 -31.70
C ASN A 2 -49.12 -8.68 -31.03
N ASP A 3 -48.00 -8.39 -31.69
CA ASP A 3 -46.64 -8.72 -31.29
C ASP A 3 -45.99 -7.48 -30.63
N PRO A 4 -45.51 -7.54 -29.37
CA PRO A 4 -44.84 -6.42 -28.73
C PRO A 4 -43.33 -6.62 -28.74
N SER A 5 -42.66 -6.12 -29.79
CA SER A 5 -41.22 -5.92 -29.79
C SER A 5 -40.90 -4.59 -29.09
N ALA A 6 -40.39 -4.66 -27.86
CA ALA A 6 -40.01 -3.50 -27.07
C ALA A 6 -38.57 -3.07 -27.34
N ASN A 7 -38.46 -1.88 -27.93
CA ASN A 7 -37.25 -1.05 -28.03
C ASN A 7 -36.63 -0.78 -26.66
N HIS A 8 -35.36 -1.18 -26.45
CA HIS A 8 -34.52 -0.66 -25.38
C HIS A 8 -33.53 0.38 -25.93
N PRO A 9 -33.58 1.66 -25.49
CA PRO A 9 -32.59 2.65 -25.88
C PRO A 9 -31.29 2.47 -25.08
N SER A 10 -30.23 2.06 -25.77
CA SER A 10 -28.85 2.06 -25.25
C SER A 10 -28.32 3.50 -25.16
N VAL A 11 -28.60 4.19 -24.06
CA VAL A 11 -27.96 5.48 -23.73
C VAL A 11 -26.53 5.22 -23.26
N ARG A 12 -25.56 5.32 -24.17
CA ARG A 12 -24.12 5.27 -23.86
C ARG A 12 -23.66 6.63 -23.33
N SER A 13 -23.60 6.80 -22.01
CA SER A 13 -23.12 8.04 -21.38
C SER A 13 -21.60 8.24 -21.58
N PRO A 14 -21.15 9.35 -22.19
CA PRO A 14 -19.72 9.65 -22.43
C PRO A 14 -18.86 9.77 -21.15
N SER A 15 -19.48 10.00 -20.00
CA SER A 15 -18.81 10.12 -18.69
C SER A 15 -18.22 8.79 -18.19
N LEU A 16 -18.84 7.66 -18.52
CA LEU A 16 -18.39 6.32 -18.10
C LEU A 16 -17.09 5.91 -18.80
N ARG A 17 -16.91 6.27 -20.08
CA ARG A 17 -15.69 5.96 -20.83
C ARG A 17 -14.46 6.73 -20.32
N ARG A 18 -14.64 7.98 -19.89
CA ARG A 18 -13.55 8.76 -19.27
C ARG A 18 -13.13 8.16 -17.92
N ARG A 19 -14.07 7.61 -17.15
CA ARG A 19 -13.82 6.97 -15.85
C ARG A 19 -13.07 5.63 -15.98
N ALA A 20 -13.42 4.80 -16.95
CA ALA A 20 -12.67 3.55 -17.23
C ALA A 20 -11.21 3.82 -17.65
N ARG A 21 -10.96 4.92 -18.38
CA ARG A 21 -9.61 5.34 -18.79
C ARG A 21 -8.74 5.80 -17.62
N ALA A 22 -9.31 6.53 -16.65
CA ALA A 22 -8.59 6.95 -15.45
C ALA A 22 -8.23 5.75 -14.55
N ALA A 23 -9.14 4.78 -14.42
CA ALA A 23 -8.89 3.53 -13.71
C ALA A 23 -7.76 2.70 -14.34
N GLY A 24 -7.69 2.68 -15.69
CA GLY A 24 -6.60 2.08 -16.47
C GLY A 24 -5.21 2.53 -16.01
N ALA A 25 -4.99 3.85 -15.94
CA ALA A 25 -3.69 4.43 -15.59
C ALA A 25 -3.31 4.23 -14.10
N ALA A 26 -4.28 4.30 -13.19
CA ALA A 26 -4.05 4.08 -11.76
C ALA A 26 -3.72 2.62 -11.43
N TRP A 27 -4.33 1.67 -12.14
CA TRP A 27 -4.07 0.24 -11.96
C TRP A 27 -2.65 -0.16 -12.42
N THR A 28 -2.19 0.34 -13.57
CA THR A 28 -0.82 0.08 -14.06
C THR A 28 0.24 0.65 -13.12
N ALA A 29 -0.02 1.80 -12.48
CA ALA A 29 0.87 2.37 -11.48
C ALA A 29 0.91 1.54 -10.17
N ALA A 30 -0.23 0.95 -9.77
CA ALA A 30 -0.33 0.12 -8.57
C ALA A 30 0.20 -1.32 -8.76
N HIS A 31 0.12 -1.89 -9.97
CA HIS A 31 0.49 -3.28 -10.25
C HIS A 31 1.74 -3.45 -11.10
N GLY A 32 2.17 -2.43 -11.86
CA GLY A 32 3.45 -2.44 -12.58
C GLY A 32 4.68 -2.52 -11.68
N ALA A 33 4.53 -2.19 -10.39
CA ALA A 33 5.57 -2.34 -9.37
C ALA A 33 5.62 -3.74 -8.71
N ARG A 34 4.72 -4.66 -9.08
CA ARG A 34 4.60 -5.99 -8.44
C ARG A 34 4.93 -7.19 -9.34
N ALA A 35 5.42 -6.95 -10.57
CA ALA A 35 5.97 -7.99 -11.45
C ALA A 35 7.51 -8.05 -11.44
N GLY A 36 8.17 -7.51 -10.40
CA GLY A 36 9.61 -7.58 -10.19
C GLY A 36 9.93 -8.34 -8.91
N VAL A 37 10.11 -9.65 -9.01
CA VAL A 37 10.73 -10.47 -7.97
C VAL A 37 12.17 -9.98 -7.75
N HIS A 38 12.51 -9.75 -6.48
CA HIS A 38 13.86 -9.65 -5.90
C HIS A 38 14.94 -8.87 -6.66
N LEU A 39 15.25 -7.64 -6.20
CA LEU A 39 16.63 -7.19 -6.14
C LEU A 39 16.88 -6.19 -5.00
N LEU A 40 17.59 -6.68 -4.00
CA LEU A 40 18.63 -6.03 -3.20
C LEU A 40 18.39 -4.60 -2.69
N LEU A 41 18.27 -4.48 -1.36
CA LEU A 41 18.99 -3.43 -0.65
C LEU A 41 19.48 -3.98 0.69
N ALA A 42 20.79 -4.28 0.69
CA ALA A 42 21.55 -4.70 1.85
C ALA A 42 21.41 -3.66 2.98
N VAL A 43 21.10 -4.17 4.16
CA VAL A 43 21.20 -3.44 5.42
C VAL A 43 22.67 -3.39 5.81
N ILE A 44 23.27 -2.20 5.85
CA ILE A 44 24.52 -1.99 6.59
C ILE A 44 24.18 -2.03 8.08
N LEU A 45 24.64 -3.09 8.74
CA LEU A 45 24.73 -3.21 10.20
C LEU A 45 25.78 -2.21 10.72
N LEU A 46 25.41 -1.42 11.73
CA LEU A 46 26.38 -0.77 12.59
C LEU A 46 26.31 -1.44 13.96
N VAL A 47 27.11 -2.49 14.13
CA VAL A 47 27.46 -3.08 15.42
C VAL A 47 28.83 -2.53 15.77
N LEU A 48 28.90 -1.71 16.83
CA LEU A 48 30.15 -1.34 17.49
C LEU A 48 30.72 -2.55 18.24
N PRO A 49 32.04 -2.80 18.17
CA PRO A 49 32.76 -3.38 19.28
C PRO A 49 33.75 -2.36 19.87
N LEU A 50 33.74 -2.26 21.21
CA LEU A 50 34.89 -1.78 21.97
C LEU A 50 36.02 -2.82 21.86
N ALA A 51 37.20 -2.42 21.41
CA ALA A 51 38.46 -3.05 21.80
C ALA A 51 39.64 -2.08 21.62
N THR A 52 40.61 -2.25 22.52
CA THR A 52 41.74 -1.39 22.87
C THR A 52 42.95 -1.45 21.93
N ARG A 53 43.62 -0.30 21.77
CA ARG A 53 45.07 -0.01 21.57
C ARG A 53 45.97 -1.01 20.83
N THR A 54 46.69 -0.51 19.81
CA THR A 54 48.18 -0.38 19.79
C THR A 54 48.66 0.50 18.63
N VAL A 55 49.82 1.14 18.83
CA VAL A 55 50.51 2.14 18.00
C VAL A 55 51.55 1.47 17.08
N ALA A 56 51.71 1.97 15.84
CA ALA A 56 52.93 2.11 15.00
C ALA A 56 52.46 2.15 13.52
N ALA A 57 52.58 3.25 12.76
CA ALA A 57 53.77 3.91 12.16
C ALA A 57 53.78 3.67 10.63
N ASP A 58 53.70 4.80 9.91
CA ASP A 58 54.16 5.16 8.56
C ASP A 58 54.02 4.18 7.37
N ASP A 59 53.31 4.60 6.32
CA ASP A 59 53.89 4.70 4.96
C ASP A 59 53.03 5.60 4.03
N ASP A 60 53.72 6.37 3.20
CA ASP A 60 53.27 7.41 2.29
C ASP A 60 52.65 6.85 1.00
N GLY A 61 51.70 7.58 0.38
CA GLY A 61 51.20 7.20 -0.95
C GLY A 61 50.05 8.03 -1.52
N ASP A 62 50.43 9.14 -2.17
CA ASP A 62 49.80 9.80 -3.33
C ASP A 62 48.29 9.64 -3.61
N ASN A 63 47.55 10.74 -3.43
CA ASN A 63 46.20 10.92 -3.96
C ASN A 63 46.15 12.09 -4.99
N PRO A 64 46.02 11.82 -6.30
CA PRO A 64 46.16 12.82 -7.36
C PRO A 64 44.82 13.44 -7.84
N PHE A 65 43.92 13.81 -6.92
CA PHE A 65 42.73 14.59 -7.29
C PHE A 65 42.48 15.78 -6.33
N ARG A 66 43.29 16.82 -6.50
CA ARG A 66 43.00 18.18 -6.03
C ARG A 66 42.33 18.97 -7.16
N THR A 67 41.09 19.39 -6.96
CA THR A 67 40.41 20.41 -7.77
C THR A 67 39.95 21.59 -6.90
N PRO A 68 39.75 22.79 -7.50
CA PRO A 68 40.06 24.05 -6.83
C PRO A 68 38.89 24.72 -6.09
N LYS A 69 39.26 25.51 -5.07
CA LYS A 69 38.43 26.50 -4.35
C LYS A 69 37.68 27.45 -5.30
N PRO A 70 36.40 27.77 -5.02
CA PRO A 70 35.75 28.95 -5.60
C PRO A 70 36.10 30.23 -4.84
N LYS A 71 36.33 31.29 -5.62
CA LYS A 71 36.70 32.65 -5.21
C LYS A 71 35.51 33.41 -4.62
N GLN A 72 35.69 33.98 -3.43
CA GLN A 72 34.89 35.09 -2.90
C GLN A 72 35.26 36.40 -3.61
N LYS A 73 34.26 37.24 -3.88
CA LYS A 73 34.44 38.70 -3.91
C LYS A 73 33.21 39.42 -3.29
N PRO A 74 33.41 40.64 -2.77
CA PRO A 74 32.62 41.21 -1.68
C PRO A 74 31.66 42.30 -2.15
N SER A 75 30.64 42.59 -1.34
CA SER A 75 29.87 43.84 -1.41
C SER A 75 29.31 44.19 -0.03
N ALA A 76 29.63 45.38 0.45
CA ALA A 76 29.05 46.10 1.58
C ALA A 76 28.76 47.54 1.09
N PRO A 77 28.28 48.49 1.91
CA PRO A 77 27.07 48.54 2.74
C PRO A 77 26.23 49.82 2.46
N ALA A 78 24.98 49.92 2.94
CA ALA A 78 24.20 51.15 3.27
C ALA A 78 22.70 50.80 3.28
N ALA A 79 21.76 51.43 3.99
CA ALA A 79 21.71 52.27 5.19
C ALA A 79 20.23 52.24 5.66
N ARG A 80 19.99 52.37 6.97
CA ARG A 80 18.68 52.70 7.62
C ARG A 80 18.32 54.20 7.35
N PRO A 81 17.12 54.78 7.65
CA PRO A 81 16.17 54.45 8.75
C PRO A 81 14.65 54.74 8.53
N GLY A 82 13.85 54.43 9.56
CA GLY A 82 12.50 54.99 9.83
C GLY A 82 11.35 53.99 9.59
N SER A 83 10.27 53.89 10.37
CA SER A 83 9.79 54.52 11.61
C SER A 83 8.64 53.64 12.13
N ALA A 84 8.42 53.59 13.45
CA ALA A 84 7.31 52.90 14.09
C ALA A 84 5.95 53.57 13.82
N PRO A 85 4.81 52.91 14.15
CA PRO A 85 4.17 53.30 15.40
C PRO A 85 3.70 52.13 16.27
N ARG A 86 3.62 52.46 17.56
CA ARG A 86 3.10 51.67 18.68
C ARG A 86 1.59 51.48 18.54
N SER A 87 1.08 50.31 18.89
CA SER A 87 -0.21 50.21 19.58
C SER A 87 -0.12 49.17 20.70
N SER A 88 -0.42 49.64 21.90
CA SER A 88 -0.41 48.94 23.17
C SER A 88 -1.78 48.32 23.43
N GLY A 89 -1.86 46.99 23.47
CA GLY A 89 -2.99 46.23 24.02
C GLY A 89 -2.67 45.72 25.43
N PRO A 90 -3.64 45.67 26.35
CA PRO A 90 -3.41 45.35 27.77
C PRO A 90 -3.12 43.85 28.02
N PRO A 91 -2.48 43.51 29.16
CA PRO A 91 -2.01 42.15 29.45
C PRO A 91 -3.15 41.23 29.87
N VAL A 92 -3.35 40.14 29.12
CA VAL A 92 -4.27 39.06 29.49
C VAL A 92 -3.57 38.13 30.48
N ARG A 93 -4.15 38.00 31.68
CA ARG A 93 -3.73 37.05 32.73
C ARG A 93 -3.81 35.60 32.23
N PRO A 94 -2.83 34.73 32.51
CA PRO A 94 -2.96 33.30 32.30
C PRO A 94 -3.86 32.69 33.39
N GLY A 95 -4.98 32.08 32.98
CA GLY A 95 -5.80 31.24 33.86
C GLY A 95 -5.14 29.87 34.09
N PRO A 96 -5.33 29.24 35.26
CA PRO A 96 -4.84 27.90 35.51
C PRO A 96 -5.84 26.89 34.93
N ASN A 97 -5.51 26.31 33.78
CA ASN A 97 -5.95 25.01 33.28
C ASN A 97 -5.51 24.86 31.82
N GLN A 98 -4.19 24.78 31.59
CA GLN A 98 -3.67 24.12 30.40
C GLN A 98 -3.42 22.67 30.77
N GLU A 99 -4.47 21.86 30.67
CA GLU A 99 -4.30 20.41 30.53
C GLU A 99 -3.42 20.17 29.31
N MET A 100 -2.27 19.54 29.53
CA MET A 100 -1.45 19.00 28.45
C MET A 100 -2.35 18.09 27.59
N PRO A 101 -2.28 18.16 26.24
CA PRO A 101 -3.02 17.23 25.41
C PRO A 101 -2.50 15.82 25.67
N GLN A 102 -3.25 15.04 26.46
CA GLN A 102 -3.08 13.60 26.53
C GLN A 102 -3.24 13.06 25.10
N PRO A 103 -2.40 12.11 24.65
CA PRO A 103 -2.59 11.47 23.36
C PRO A 103 -3.95 10.77 23.38
N ARG A 104 -4.92 11.35 22.66
CA ARG A 104 -6.23 10.73 22.46
C ARG A 104 -5.99 9.41 21.73
N ARG A 105 -6.48 8.31 22.31
CA ARG A 105 -6.66 7.07 21.56
C ARG A 105 -7.55 7.40 20.36
N ILE A 106 -6.96 7.39 19.16
CA ILE A 106 -7.69 7.56 17.91
C ILE A 106 -8.35 6.21 17.63
N ASP A 107 -9.62 6.11 17.98
CA ASP A 107 -10.48 5.02 17.52
C ASP A 107 -10.64 5.14 16.00
N GLY A 108 -10.29 4.07 15.26
CA GLY A 108 -10.76 3.85 13.88
C GLY A 108 -9.89 4.32 12.70
N GLY A 109 -8.58 4.56 12.85
CA GLY A 109 -7.70 4.83 11.71
C GLY A 109 -7.39 3.56 10.89
N ASN A 110 -8.00 3.42 9.71
CA ASN A 110 -7.88 2.27 8.82
C ASN A 110 -6.44 2.06 8.29
N GLY A 111 -5.76 1.04 8.81
CA GLY A 111 -4.65 0.32 8.17
C GLY A 111 -3.28 0.99 8.10
N TRP A 112 -3.15 2.29 8.36
CA TRP A 112 -1.86 3.00 8.30
C TRP A 112 -1.21 3.16 9.66
N SER A 113 0.10 2.94 9.72
CA SER A 113 0.91 3.05 10.94
C SER A 113 2.35 3.40 10.61
N ILE A 114 3.06 3.97 11.59
CA ILE A 114 4.47 4.31 11.44
C ILE A 114 5.31 3.10 11.85
N VAL A 115 6.20 2.64 10.98
CA VAL A 115 7.11 1.53 11.27
C VAL A 115 8.28 2.00 12.09
N LEU A 116 8.45 1.40 13.27
CA LEU A 116 9.59 1.66 14.16
C LEU A 116 10.72 0.64 13.97
N GLY A 117 10.39 -0.56 13.47
CA GLY A 117 11.37 -1.59 13.14
C GLY A 117 10.72 -2.80 12.49
N THR A 118 11.48 -3.52 11.66
CA THR A 118 11.06 -4.77 10.99
C THR A 118 12.00 -5.92 11.35
N PHE A 119 11.45 -7.12 11.37
CA PHE A 119 12.12 -8.34 11.83
C PHE A 119 11.75 -9.48 10.89
N THR A 120 12.72 -10.31 10.55
CA THR A 120 12.57 -11.49 9.69
C THR A 120 13.27 -12.69 10.33
N GLY A 121 13.08 -13.89 9.79
CA GLY A 121 13.65 -15.14 10.31
C GLY A 121 12.70 -15.89 11.26
N PRO A 122 13.04 -17.12 11.69
CA PRO A 122 12.12 -18.03 12.39
C PRO A 122 11.48 -17.43 13.65
N ASP A 123 12.21 -16.59 14.38
CA ASP A 123 11.77 -15.97 15.64
C ASP A 123 11.36 -14.50 15.47
N HIS A 124 10.96 -14.10 14.26
CA HIS A 124 10.65 -12.69 13.94
C HIS A 124 9.59 -12.10 14.87
N VAL A 125 8.56 -12.88 15.24
CA VAL A 125 7.48 -12.45 16.13
C VAL A 125 7.99 -12.19 17.54
N GLN A 126 8.77 -13.12 18.09
CA GLN A 126 9.31 -13.00 19.44
C GLN A 126 10.30 -11.82 19.51
N THR A 127 11.17 -11.69 18.50
CA THR A 127 12.15 -10.60 18.42
C THR A 127 11.48 -9.23 18.35
N ALA A 128 10.43 -9.09 17.53
CA ALA A 128 9.64 -7.87 17.44
C ALA A 128 8.96 -7.54 18.77
N THR A 129 8.41 -8.55 19.46
CA THR A 129 7.72 -8.38 20.75
C THR A 129 8.67 -7.91 21.85
N VAL A 130 9.81 -8.58 22.00
CA VAL A 130 10.87 -8.17 22.95
C VAL A 130 11.38 -6.76 22.62
N THR A 131 11.53 -6.43 21.34
CA THR A 131 11.99 -5.10 20.94
C THR A 131 10.95 -4.02 21.27
N ARG A 132 9.67 -4.28 21.04
CA ARG A 132 8.57 -3.39 21.45
C ARG A 132 8.60 -3.17 22.96
N ASP A 133 8.74 -4.24 23.74
CA ASP A 133 8.72 -4.14 25.21
C ASP A 133 9.92 -3.33 25.73
N ARG A 134 11.12 -3.57 25.18
CA ARG A 134 12.33 -2.78 25.50
C ARG A 134 12.19 -1.32 25.10
N LEU A 135 11.55 -1.06 23.95
CA LEU A 135 11.26 0.30 23.50
C LEU A 135 10.33 1.01 24.50
N ALA A 136 9.23 0.38 24.88
CA ALA A 136 8.27 0.92 25.86
C ALA A 136 8.90 1.17 27.24
N GLN A 137 9.90 0.38 27.64
CA GLN A 137 10.66 0.57 28.88
C GLN A 137 11.60 1.77 28.81
N ARG A 138 12.35 1.93 27.70
CA ARG A 138 13.33 3.01 27.53
C ARG A 138 12.70 4.35 27.17
N MET A 139 11.57 4.29 26.45
CA MET A 139 10.87 5.43 25.92
C MET A 139 9.37 5.26 26.19
N PRO A 140 8.90 5.69 27.39
CA PRO A 140 7.51 5.49 27.81
C PRO A 140 6.45 6.04 26.87
N GLU A 141 6.80 7.02 26.03
CA GLU A 141 5.91 7.55 24.98
C GLU A 141 5.52 6.51 23.93
N PHE A 142 6.31 5.43 23.76
CA PHE A 142 6.02 4.33 22.83
C PHE A 142 5.37 3.12 23.51
N ARG A 143 4.78 3.28 24.70
CA ARG A 143 4.07 2.18 25.41
C ARG A 143 2.94 1.56 24.61
N ASP A 144 2.25 2.37 23.81
CA ASP A 144 1.15 1.92 22.94
C ASP A 144 1.65 1.38 21.58
N ALA A 145 2.98 1.27 21.38
CA ALA A 145 3.51 0.56 20.21
C ALA A 145 3.07 -0.91 20.23
N TYR A 146 2.84 -1.46 19.05
CA TYR A 146 2.28 -2.80 18.90
C TYR A 146 2.97 -3.58 17.79
N VAL A 147 2.89 -4.90 17.86
CA VAL A 147 3.49 -5.80 16.87
C VAL A 147 2.43 -6.28 15.89
N ARG A 148 2.78 -6.30 14.60
CA ARG A 148 2.06 -7.02 13.55
C ARG A 148 2.99 -7.99 12.85
N SER A 149 2.44 -9.11 12.42
CA SER A 149 3.20 -10.22 11.83
C SER A 149 2.44 -10.79 10.64
N ASN A 150 3.17 -11.23 9.62
CA ASN A 150 2.67 -12.00 8.50
C ASN A 150 3.60 -13.20 8.25
N ALA A 151 3.38 -13.95 7.17
CA ALA A 151 4.18 -15.12 6.82
C ALA A 151 5.67 -14.80 6.51
N HIS A 152 6.02 -13.53 6.30
CA HIS A 152 7.35 -13.11 5.85
C HIS A 152 8.13 -12.28 6.89
N GLY A 153 7.50 -11.92 8.01
CA GLY A 153 8.16 -11.15 9.07
C GLY A 153 7.20 -10.46 10.03
N SER A 154 7.78 -9.67 10.94
CA SER A 154 7.06 -8.85 11.91
C SER A 154 7.55 -7.42 11.88
N ALA A 155 6.70 -6.49 12.33
CA ALA A 155 7.07 -5.11 12.53
C ALA A 155 6.52 -4.56 13.84
N VAL A 156 7.27 -3.64 14.43
CA VAL A 156 6.85 -2.80 15.56
C VAL A 156 6.28 -1.50 14.99
N LEU A 157 5.05 -1.19 15.36
CA LEU A 157 4.25 -0.13 14.77
C LEU A 157 3.81 0.89 15.81
N TRP A 158 3.64 2.12 15.33
CA TRP A 158 3.13 3.24 16.12
C TRP A 158 1.96 3.94 15.45
N GLY A 159 0.97 4.28 16.28
CA GLY A 159 -0.23 4.98 15.86
C GLY A 159 -1.15 4.17 14.96
N ARG A 160 -2.34 4.71 14.73
CA ARG A 160 -3.30 4.22 13.75
C ARG A 160 -3.87 5.44 13.03
N PHE A 161 -3.68 5.49 11.73
CA PHE A 161 -3.99 6.67 10.92
C PHE A 161 -4.94 6.31 9.79
N SER A 162 -5.64 7.31 9.28
CA SER A 162 -6.60 7.13 8.19
C SER A 162 -5.95 6.93 6.82
N GLY A 163 -4.73 7.43 6.64
CA GLY A 163 -4.04 7.41 5.35
C GLY A 163 -2.71 8.16 5.36
N PRO A 164 -1.98 8.15 4.24
CA PRO A 164 -0.73 8.89 4.08
C PRO A 164 -0.92 10.41 4.04
N GLU A 165 -2.10 10.86 3.64
CA GLU A 165 -2.45 12.28 3.60
C GLU A 165 -2.99 12.81 4.94
N ASP A 166 -3.14 11.96 5.95
CA ASP A 166 -3.64 12.33 7.28
C ASP A 166 -2.70 13.36 7.94
N PRO A 167 -3.17 14.58 8.28
CA PRO A 167 -2.35 15.59 8.94
C PRO A 167 -1.78 15.11 10.28
N ASN A 168 -2.47 14.22 10.98
CA ASN A 168 -1.96 13.62 12.21
C ASN A 168 -0.83 12.64 11.92
N ALA A 169 -0.94 11.83 10.86
CA ALA A 169 0.13 10.90 10.46
C ALA A 169 1.41 11.64 10.08
N LYS A 170 1.30 12.71 9.28
CA LYS A 170 2.45 13.52 8.86
C LYS A 170 3.16 14.15 10.05
N ARG A 171 2.41 14.81 10.94
CA ARG A 171 2.99 15.41 12.16
C ARG A 171 3.67 14.39 13.05
N GLU A 172 3.06 13.22 13.20
CA GLU A 172 3.61 12.18 14.07
C GLU A 172 4.84 11.51 13.45
N LEU A 173 4.84 11.31 12.13
CA LEU A 173 6.00 10.82 11.40
C LEU A 173 7.18 11.78 11.53
N ASP A 174 6.96 13.08 11.31
CA ASP A 174 7.98 14.11 11.45
C ASP A 174 8.53 14.16 12.89
N ARG A 175 7.65 14.08 13.89
CA ARG A 175 8.02 14.02 15.30
C ARG A 175 8.92 12.82 15.60
N ILE A 176 8.54 11.64 15.13
CA ILE A 176 9.27 10.39 15.37
C ILE A 176 10.61 10.37 14.65
N GLN A 177 10.66 10.80 13.38
CA GLN A 177 11.90 10.90 12.62
C GLN A 177 12.87 11.93 13.21
N GLY A 178 12.34 12.99 13.82
CA GLY A 178 13.12 14.04 14.47
C GLY A 178 13.67 13.67 15.85
N LEU A 179 13.16 12.60 16.47
CA LEU A 179 13.46 12.24 17.85
C LEU A 179 14.94 11.89 18.03
N VAL A 180 15.57 12.52 19.04
CA VAL A 180 16.95 12.23 19.46
C VAL A 180 16.92 11.52 20.81
N PHE A 181 17.55 10.35 20.88
CA PHE A 181 17.70 9.55 22.09
C PHE A 181 19.16 9.09 22.21
N GLN A 182 19.79 9.36 23.35
CA GLN A 182 21.21 9.03 23.59
C GLN A 182 22.14 9.48 22.45
N ASN A 183 21.96 10.72 21.98
CA ASN A 183 22.72 11.33 20.88
C ASN A 183 22.59 10.60 19.52
N ALA A 184 21.55 9.77 19.35
CA ALA A 184 21.22 9.10 18.10
C ALA A 184 19.78 9.39 17.66
N ARG A 185 19.48 9.20 16.37
CA ARG A 185 18.12 9.27 15.81
C ARG A 185 17.63 7.87 15.48
N PRO A 186 17.11 7.10 16.46
CA PRO A 186 16.77 5.69 16.26
C PRO A 186 15.70 5.48 15.19
N PHE A 187 14.85 6.48 14.95
CA PHE A 187 13.72 6.40 14.02
C PHE A 187 13.85 7.32 12.81
N ALA A 188 15.07 7.77 12.46
CA ALA A 188 15.28 8.61 11.27
C ALA A 188 14.75 7.98 9.97
N ARG A 189 14.64 6.64 9.94
CA ARG A 189 14.12 5.85 8.82
C ARG A 189 12.68 5.36 9.02
N ALA A 190 11.99 5.84 10.05
CA ALA A 190 10.59 5.52 10.23
C ALA A 190 9.81 5.97 8.99
N MET A 191 8.80 5.20 8.62
CA MET A 191 7.96 5.51 7.46
C MET A 191 6.53 5.13 7.78
N LEU A 192 5.60 5.86 7.18
CA LEU A 192 4.21 5.47 7.21
C LEU A 192 4.02 4.29 6.25
N THR A 193 3.43 3.20 6.74
CA THR A 193 3.11 2.05 5.93
C THR A 193 1.72 1.55 6.24
N ARG A 194 1.18 0.79 5.29
CA ARG A 194 -0.02 0.03 5.51
C ARG A 194 0.36 -1.35 6.04
N PHE A 195 -0.17 -1.71 7.19
CA PHE A 195 -0.20 -3.11 7.61
C PHE A 195 -1.60 -3.65 7.31
N GLU A 196 -1.67 -4.81 6.68
CA GLU A 196 -2.93 -5.51 6.43
C GLU A 196 -3.77 -5.47 7.72
N THR A 197 -4.90 -4.78 7.66
CA THR A 197 -5.85 -4.82 8.76
C THR A 197 -6.27 -6.27 8.92
N THR A 198 -6.24 -6.76 10.16
CA THR A 198 -6.59 -8.13 10.51
C THR A 198 -7.80 -8.58 9.70
N ALA A 199 -7.59 -9.61 8.87
CA ALA A 199 -8.57 -10.11 7.93
C ALA A 199 -9.97 -10.13 8.57
N SER A 200 -10.87 -9.24 8.12
CA SER A 200 -12.29 -9.32 8.49
C SER A 200 -12.76 -10.74 8.23
N ALA A 201 -13.69 -11.28 9.02
CA ALA A 201 -14.24 -12.60 8.72
C ALA A 201 -14.74 -12.66 7.25
N PRO A 202 -14.71 -13.83 6.60
CA PRO A 202 -15.30 -13.98 5.27
C PRO A 202 -16.71 -13.40 5.22
N SER A 203 -16.99 -12.53 4.25
CA SER A 203 -18.27 -11.79 4.22
C SER A 203 -19.44 -12.64 3.68
N GLY A 204 -19.19 -13.91 3.35
CA GLY A 204 -20.22 -14.86 2.92
C GLY A 204 -19.62 -16.18 2.43
N PRO A 205 -20.45 -17.16 2.03
CA PRO A 205 -19.99 -18.49 1.62
C PRO A 205 -19.07 -18.48 0.39
N ASN A 206 -19.27 -17.51 -0.51
CA ASN A 206 -18.50 -17.40 -1.76
C ASN A 206 -17.33 -16.40 -1.68
N ASP A 207 -16.94 -16.00 -0.46
CA ASP A 207 -15.72 -15.26 -0.24
C ASP A 207 -14.50 -16.13 -0.62
N LEU A 208 -13.55 -15.55 -1.35
CA LEU A 208 -12.36 -16.24 -1.86
C LEU A 208 -11.51 -16.88 -0.75
N ARG A 209 -11.58 -16.36 0.48
CA ARG A 209 -10.90 -16.96 1.64
C ARG A 209 -11.50 -18.30 2.04
N ASN A 210 -12.79 -18.52 1.79
CA ASN A 210 -13.40 -19.83 1.98
C ASN A 210 -12.94 -20.82 0.91
N LEU A 211 -12.64 -20.36 -0.31
CA LEU A 211 -12.09 -21.22 -1.34
C LEU A 211 -10.76 -21.85 -0.88
N ARG A 212 -9.86 -21.04 -0.29
CA ARG A 212 -8.61 -21.56 0.30
C ARG A 212 -8.87 -22.65 1.34
N ARG A 213 -9.87 -22.48 2.21
CA ARG A 213 -10.23 -23.48 3.23
C ARG A 213 -10.79 -24.77 2.66
N GLN A 214 -11.41 -24.72 1.47
CA GLN A 214 -11.91 -25.92 0.78
C GLN A 214 -10.76 -26.75 0.19
N TYR A 215 -9.63 -26.11 -0.14
CA TYR A 215 -8.46 -26.75 -0.75
C TYR A 215 -7.18 -26.52 0.08
N PRO A 216 -7.13 -26.99 1.35
CA PRO A 216 -6.03 -26.67 2.26
C PRO A 216 -4.71 -27.37 1.90
N LYS A 217 -4.75 -28.41 1.05
CA LYS A 217 -3.57 -29.20 0.63
C LYS A 217 -3.09 -28.87 -0.79
N VAL A 218 -3.74 -27.92 -1.47
CA VAL A 218 -3.41 -27.56 -2.86
C VAL A 218 -2.52 -26.33 -2.85
N ASP A 219 -1.27 -26.52 -3.25
CA ASP A 219 -0.27 -25.46 -3.35
C ASP A 219 0.57 -25.64 -4.63
N PRO A 220 0.57 -24.67 -5.56
CA PRO A 220 -0.28 -23.47 -5.60
C PRO A 220 -1.75 -23.78 -5.91
N LEU A 221 -2.65 -22.93 -5.41
CA LEU A 221 -4.06 -22.87 -5.83
C LEU A 221 -4.28 -21.56 -6.58
N TYR A 222 -4.73 -21.66 -7.81
CA TYR A 222 -5.01 -20.55 -8.71
C TYR A 222 -6.51 -20.31 -8.89
N THR A 223 -6.85 -19.09 -9.28
CA THR A 223 -8.20 -18.68 -9.70
C THR A 223 -8.09 -17.61 -10.78
N LEU A 224 -9.05 -17.53 -11.70
CA LEU A 224 -9.01 -16.55 -12.78
C LEU A 224 -9.70 -15.26 -12.36
N GLN A 225 -8.95 -14.15 -12.26
CA GLN A 225 -9.53 -12.83 -12.05
C GLN A 225 -10.21 -12.32 -13.32
N VAL A 226 -11.52 -12.08 -13.23
CA VAL A 226 -12.32 -11.60 -14.37
C VAL A 226 -12.81 -10.17 -14.20
N ALA A 227 -12.94 -9.69 -12.97
CA ALA A 227 -13.42 -8.34 -12.71
C ALA A 227 -12.93 -7.74 -11.40
N VAL A 228 -12.91 -6.42 -11.33
CA VAL A 228 -12.65 -5.62 -10.12
C VAL A 228 -13.67 -4.48 -10.05
N TRP A 229 -14.27 -4.27 -8.88
CA TRP A 229 -14.95 -3.03 -8.53
C TRP A 229 -14.05 -2.25 -7.59
N ALA A 230 -13.84 -0.97 -7.85
CA ALA A 230 -13.07 -0.12 -6.96
C ALA A 230 -13.44 1.34 -7.13
N ASP A 231 -13.18 2.10 -6.07
CA ASP A 231 -13.31 3.55 -6.06
C ASP A 231 -11.99 4.22 -6.45
N PHE A 232 -11.82 4.56 -7.72
CA PHE A 232 -10.60 5.21 -8.23
C PHE A 232 -10.63 6.74 -8.10
N ASP A 233 -11.81 7.34 -7.94
CA ASP A 233 -12.01 8.79 -7.95
C ASP A 233 -12.67 9.34 -6.67
N GLY A 234 -12.91 8.50 -5.67
CA GLY A 234 -13.50 8.90 -4.39
C GLY A 234 -15.03 8.99 -4.41
N THR A 235 -15.69 8.55 -5.48
CA THR A 235 -17.13 8.77 -5.71
C THR A 235 -18.00 7.58 -5.38
N VAL A 236 -17.42 6.38 -5.23
CA VAL A 236 -18.19 5.15 -5.03
C VAL A 236 -18.15 4.71 -3.58
N ALA A 237 -19.31 4.63 -2.94
CA ALA A 237 -19.44 4.11 -1.58
C ALA A 237 -19.03 2.63 -1.50
N LEU A 238 -18.31 2.23 -0.44
CA LEU A 238 -17.78 0.87 -0.27
C LEU A 238 -18.86 -0.21 -0.37
N ASP A 239 -20.04 0.00 0.21
CA ASP A 239 -21.14 -0.98 0.13
C ASP A 239 -21.66 -1.19 -1.29
N SER A 240 -21.57 -0.16 -2.14
CA SER A 240 -21.92 -0.28 -3.57
C SER A 240 -20.90 -1.12 -4.32
N ILE A 241 -19.61 -0.97 -3.98
CA ILE A 241 -18.50 -1.76 -4.53
C ILE A 241 -18.70 -3.24 -4.20
N ARG A 242 -18.94 -3.54 -2.91
CA ARG A 242 -19.18 -4.91 -2.43
C ARG A 242 -20.39 -5.54 -3.12
N ARG A 243 -21.54 -4.85 -3.08
CA ARG A 243 -22.79 -5.32 -3.69
C ARG A 243 -22.64 -5.59 -5.19
N SER A 244 -21.92 -4.74 -5.90
CA SER A 244 -21.71 -4.91 -7.34
C SER A 244 -20.86 -6.15 -7.65
N ALA A 245 -19.78 -6.37 -6.88
CA ALA A 245 -18.95 -7.56 -7.01
C ALA A 245 -19.72 -8.85 -6.66
N GLU A 246 -20.49 -8.84 -5.57
CA GLU A 246 -21.33 -9.97 -5.15
C GLU A 246 -22.41 -10.30 -6.21
N THR A 247 -23.06 -9.27 -6.75
CA THR A 247 -24.08 -9.41 -7.80
C THR A 247 -23.49 -10.02 -9.06
N PHE A 248 -22.31 -9.56 -9.48
CA PHE A 248 -21.64 -10.10 -10.66
C PHE A 248 -21.17 -11.55 -10.44
N ALA A 249 -20.59 -11.86 -9.28
CA ALA A 249 -20.22 -13.23 -8.92
C ALA A 249 -21.46 -14.15 -8.90
N MET A 250 -22.61 -13.67 -8.41
CA MET A 250 -23.88 -14.39 -8.46
C MET A 250 -24.34 -14.64 -9.91
N GLN A 251 -24.23 -13.63 -10.79
CA GLN A 251 -24.58 -13.77 -12.20
C GLN A 251 -23.66 -14.78 -12.95
N LEU A 252 -22.38 -14.86 -12.58
CA LEU A 252 -21.47 -15.87 -13.11
C LEU A 252 -21.86 -17.27 -12.63
N ARG A 253 -22.20 -17.42 -11.35
CA ARG A 253 -22.69 -18.70 -10.79
C ARG A 253 -23.99 -19.15 -11.43
N SER A 254 -24.91 -18.24 -11.73
CA SER A 254 -26.17 -18.60 -12.42
C SER A 254 -25.93 -19.07 -13.87
N GLN A 255 -24.75 -18.80 -14.44
CA GLN A 255 -24.33 -19.30 -15.75
C GLN A 255 -23.50 -20.60 -15.65
N GLY A 256 -23.36 -21.17 -14.45
CA GLY A 256 -22.61 -22.41 -14.22
C GLY A 256 -21.12 -22.23 -13.94
N TYR A 257 -20.62 -21.00 -13.79
CA TYR A 257 -19.22 -20.76 -13.44
C TYR A 257 -19.03 -20.66 -11.92
N PRO A 258 -18.17 -21.50 -11.29
CA PRO A 258 -17.83 -21.34 -9.88
C PRO A 258 -17.14 -19.99 -9.68
N ALA A 259 -17.84 -19.00 -9.12
CA ALA A 259 -17.32 -17.65 -8.99
C ALA A 259 -17.27 -17.20 -7.52
N TYR A 260 -16.20 -16.50 -7.19
CA TYR A 260 -15.87 -16.05 -5.84
C TYR A 260 -15.61 -14.54 -5.84
N TYR A 261 -15.67 -13.93 -4.67
CA TYR A 261 -15.31 -12.52 -4.50
C TYR A 261 -14.38 -12.33 -3.31
N HIS A 262 -13.57 -11.28 -3.35
CA HIS A 262 -12.75 -10.84 -2.23
C HIS A 262 -12.92 -9.34 -2.06
N HIS A 263 -13.28 -8.89 -0.86
CA HIS A 263 -13.34 -7.47 -0.53
C HIS A 263 -12.06 -7.05 0.19
N ASP A 264 -11.43 -6.04 -0.36
CA ASP A 264 -10.38 -5.29 0.29
C ASP A 264 -10.97 -3.91 0.61
N ASP A 265 -11.62 -3.83 1.77
CA ASP A 265 -12.24 -2.60 2.29
C ASP A 265 -11.24 -1.46 2.42
N ASP A 266 -10.00 -1.87 2.63
CA ASP A 266 -8.83 -1.09 2.87
C ASP A 266 -8.42 -0.36 1.56
N LEU A 267 -8.36 -1.07 0.43
CA LEU A 267 -8.17 -0.50 -0.90
C LEU A 267 -9.49 -0.01 -1.53
N LYS A 268 -10.61 -0.09 -0.80
CA LYS A 268 -11.96 0.15 -1.31
C LYS A 268 -12.18 -0.54 -2.65
N MET A 269 -11.81 -1.83 -2.70
CA MET A 269 -11.92 -2.63 -3.91
C MET A 269 -12.53 -3.99 -3.60
N SER A 270 -13.08 -4.60 -4.64
CA SER A 270 -13.65 -5.93 -4.58
C SER A 270 -13.30 -6.65 -5.87
N VAL A 271 -12.64 -7.79 -5.74
CA VAL A 271 -12.19 -8.61 -6.85
C VAL A 271 -13.18 -9.74 -7.04
N VAL A 272 -13.48 -10.10 -8.30
CA VAL A 272 -14.28 -11.28 -8.64
C VAL A 272 -13.45 -12.23 -9.48
N THR A 273 -13.45 -13.50 -9.08
CA THR A 273 -12.68 -14.56 -9.70
C THR A 273 -13.55 -15.76 -10.08
N ILE A 274 -13.05 -16.60 -10.98
CA ILE A 274 -13.72 -17.82 -11.45
C ILE A 274 -12.77 -19.01 -11.28
N GLY A 275 -13.33 -20.12 -10.81
CA GLY A 275 -12.69 -21.42 -10.75
C GLY A 275 -11.66 -21.54 -9.63
N ALA A 276 -11.19 -22.78 -9.48
CA ALA A 276 -10.17 -23.17 -8.53
C ALA A 276 -9.30 -24.20 -9.25
N PHE A 277 -8.05 -23.86 -9.49
CA PHE A 277 -7.14 -24.69 -10.30
C PHE A 277 -5.88 -24.98 -9.50
N ASP A 278 -5.39 -26.21 -9.55
CA ASP A 278 -4.18 -26.60 -8.85
C ASP A 278 -2.92 -26.23 -9.66
N HIS A 279 -1.77 -26.75 -9.23
CA HIS A 279 -0.48 -26.60 -9.90
C HIS A 279 -0.45 -27.02 -11.37
N THR A 280 -1.41 -27.80 -11.88
CA THR A 280 -1.47 -28.21 -13.30
C THR A 280 -2.07 -27.13 -14.21
N ALA A 281 -2.65 -26.07 -13.63
CA ALA A 281 -3.32 -25.00 -14.37
C ALA A 281 -2.40 -24.18 -15.26
N TYR A 282 -1.13 -24.06 -14.86
CA TYR A 282 -0.11 -23.25 -15.49
C TYR A 282 1.24 -23.94 -15.34
N ASP A 283 1.87 -24.28 -16.46
CA ASP A 283 3.24 -24.81 -16.46
C ASP A 283 4.24 -23.65 -16.61
N PRO A 284 5.04 -23.32 -15.58
CA PRO A 284 6.01 -22.24 -15.66
C PRO A 284 7.14 -22.51 -16.67
N LYS A 285 7.40 -23.77 -17.07
CA LYS A 285 8.45 -24.10 -18.03
C LYS A 285 8.02 -23.83 -19.47
N SER A 286 6.83 -24.29 -19.85
CA SER A 286 6.29 -24.06 -21.20
C SER A 286 5.48 -22.77 -21.31
N THR A 287 5.12 -22.14 -20.20
CA THR A 287 4.21 -20.99 -20.08
C THR A 287 2.79 -21.26 -20.60
N LEU A 288 2.43 -22.53 -20.77
CA LEU A 288 1.12 -22.94 -21.26
C LEU A 288 0.10 -23.04 -20.11
N PHE A 289 -1.16 -22.77 -20.46
CA PHE A 289 -2.29 -22.96 -19.56
C PHE A 289 -2.95 -24.31 -19.81
N SER A 290 -3.62 -24.85 -18.79
CA SER A 290 -4.48 -26.02 -18.95
C SER A 290 -5.62 -25.74 -19.94
N PRO A 291 -6.14 -26.76 -20.66
CA PRO A 291 -7.23 -26.58 -21.63
C PRO A 291 -8.50 -25.95 -21.03
N GLU A 292 -8.81 -26.24 -19.77
CA GLU A 292 -9.94 -25.65 -19.05
C GLU A 292 -9.75 -24.13 -18.86
N LEU A 293 -8.55 -23.72 -18.43
CA LEU A 293 -8.22 -22.32 -18.23
C LEU A 293 -8.15 -21.56 -19.55
N GLU A 294 -7.64 -22.18 -20.63
CA GLU A 294 -7.71 -21.62 -21.98
C GLU A 294 -9.15 -21.39 -22.44
N ALA A 295 -10.06 -22.34 -22.18
CA ALA A 295 -11.47 -22.20 -22.51
C ALA A 295 -12.10 -21.00 -21.76
N LEU A 296 -11.72 -20.79 -20.50
CA LEU A 296 -12.13 -19.61 -19.73
C LEU A 296 -11.54 -18.32 -20.28
N PHE A 297 -10.27 -18.27 -20.69
CA PHE A 297 -9.70 -17.09 -21.34
C PHE A 297 -10.42 -16.74 -22.64
N ARG A 298 -10.82 -17.74 -23.43
CA ARG A 298 -11.64 -17.52 -24.65
C ARG A 298 -13.03 -17.01 -24.30
N LYS A 299 -13.64 -17.51 -23.22
CA LYS A 299 -14.98 -17.11 -22.77
C LYS A 299 -15.01 -15.73 -22.13
N PHE A 300 -13.97 -15.38 -21.37
CA PHE A 300 -13.79 -14.12 -20.67
C PHE A 300 -12.53 -13.42 -21.20
N PRO A 301 -12.56 -12.90 -22.45
CA PRO A 301 -11.37 -12.33 -23.08
C PRO A 301 -10.97 -10.97 -22.53
N LYS A 302 -11.80 -10.35 -21.67
CA LYS A 302 -11.61 -8.98 -21.19
C LYS A 302 -11.80 -8.93 -19.68
N HIS A 303 -10.81 -8.37 -19.00
CA HIS A 303 -10.93 -8.01 -17.60
C HIS A 303 -11.84 -6.79 -17.46
N LEU A 304 -12.75 -6.84 -16.48
CA LEU A 304 -13.69 -5.76 -16.23
C LEU A 304 -13.27 -4.92 -15.02
N VAL A 305 -13.37 -3.61 -15.15
CA VAL A 305 -13.26 -2.66 -14.04
C VAL A 305 -14.57 -1.88 -13.93
N ASN A 306 -15.23 -1.97 -12.78
CA ASN A 306 -16.55 -1.39 -12.53
C ASN A 306 -17.57 -1.78 -13.61
N GLY A 307 -17.52 -3.04 -14.08
CA GLY A 307 -18.41 -3.58 -15.12
C GLY A 307 -18.09 -3.17 -16.55
N GLN A 308 -17.01 -2.40 -16.79
CA GLN A 308 -16.58 -2.00 -18.13
C GLN A 308 -15.24 -2.66 -18.49
N PRO A 309 -14.99 -3.02 -19.77
CA PRO A 309 -13.69 -3.52 -20.17
C PRO A 309 -12.58 -2.55 -19.81
N MET A 310 -11.56 -3.05 -19.12
CA MET A 310 -10.35 -2.30 -18.85
C MET A 310 -9.53 -2.18 -20.13
N MET A 311 -9.15 -0.95 -20.48
CA MET A 311 -8.38 -0.67 -21.69
C MET A 311 -6.97 -0.25 -21.29
N LEU A 312 -5.97 -0.91 -21.87
CA LEU A 312 -4.57 -0.57 -21.75
C LEU A 312 -4.12 0.18 -23.00
N LYS A 313 -3.25 1.17 -22.80
CA LYS A 313 -2.58 1.86 -23.90
C LYS A 313 -1.31 1.12 -24.28
N THR A 314 -1.06 0.99 -25.59
CA THR A 314 0.20 0.42 -26.09
C THR A 314 1.40 1.23 -25.63
N ASN A 315 1.28 2.56 -25.58
CA ASN A 315 2.30 3.44 -25.00
C ASN A 315 1.66 4.38 -23.96
N PRO A 316 1.86 4.14 -22.65
CA PRO A 316 1.27 4.97 -21.59
C PRO A 316 1.67 6.45 -21.64
N ARG A 317 2.82 6.79 -22.26
CA ARG A 317 3.31 8.18 -22.37
C ARG A 317 2.69 8.95 -23.53
N ASP A 318 2.14 8.24 -24.51
CA ASP A 318 1.48 8.86 -25.66
C ASP A 318 -0.05 8.82 -25.47
N PRO A 319 -0.70 10.00 -25.30
CA PRO A 319 -2.14 10.06 -25.14
C PRO A 319 -2.92 9.48 -26.34
N ASN A 320 -2.33 9.47 -27.53
CA ASN A 320 -2.95 9.02 -28.78
C ASN A 320 -2.63 7.57 -29.15
N SER A 321 -1.89 6.85 -28.31
CA SER A 321 -1.57 5.45 -28.59
C SER A 321 -2.81 4.56 -28.61
N THR A 322 -2.75 3.51 -29.42
CA THR A 322 -3.83 2.52 -29.55
C THR A 322 -4.17 1.89 -28.21
N GLU A 323 -5.46 1.69 -27.96
CA GLU A 323 -5.99 1.03 -26.76
C GLU A 323 -6.38 -0.41 -27.09
N TYR A 324 -6.02 -1.36 -26.23
CA TYR A 324 -6.44 -2.75 -26.31
C TYR A 324 -7.04 -3.22 -24.97
N PRO A 325 -8.02 -4.14 -24.98
CA PRO A 325 -8.60 -4.63 -23.75
C PRO A 325 -7.58 -5.45 -22.96
N GLN A 326 -7.52 -5.23 -21.65
CA GLN A 326 -6.73 -6.06 -20.77
C GLN A 326 -7.34 -7.47 -20.70
N PRO A 327 -6.54 -8.54 -20.87
CA PRO A 327 -7.02 -9.89 -20.66
C PRO A 327 -7.29 -10.16 -19.18
N CYS A 328 -8.13 -11.15 -18.88
CA CYS A 328 -8.22 -11.69 -17.52
C CYS A 328 -6.86 -12.18 -17.02
N THR A 329 -6.70 -12.35 -15.71
CA THR A 329 -5.39 -12.68 -15.12
C THR A 329 -5.52 -13.86 -14.18
N LEU A 330 -4.64 -14.86 -14.33
CA LEU A 330 -4.53 -15.94 -13.37
C LEU A 330 -3.88 -15.42 -12.08
N MET A 331 -4.51 -15.66 -10.94
CA MET A 331 -4.01 -15.24 -9.64
C MET A 331 -3.84 -16.42 -8.70
N LEU A 332 -2.87 -16.31 -7.80
CA LEU A 332 -2.74 -17.21 -6.66
C LEU A 332 -3.81 -16.85 -5.62
N VAL A 333 -4.52 -17.85 -5.12
CA VAL A 333 -5.37 -17.68 -3.94
C VAL A 333 -4.45 -17.54 -2.72
N PRO A 334 -4.58 -16.52 -1.86
CA PRO A 334 -3.74 -16.41 -0.67
C PRO A 334 -3.90 -17.61 0.27
N ASN A 335 -2.85 -17.95 1.03
CA ASN A 335 -2.91 -18.94 2.11
C ASN A 335 -3.56 -18.35 3.37
#